data_AF-A0A6N6QAE5-F1
#
_entry.id   AF-A0A6N6QAE5-F1
#
_cell.length_a   1.000
_cell.length_b   1.000
_cell.length_c   1.000
_cell.angle_alpha   90.00
_cell.angle_beta   90.00
_cell.angle_gamma   90.00
#
_symmetry.space_group_name_H-M   'P 1'
#
loop_
_entity.id
_entity.type
_entity.pdbx_description
1 polymer ?
#
loop_
_entity_poly.entity_id
_entity_poly.type
_entity_poly.pdbx_seq_one_letter_code
_entity_poly.pdbx_strand_id
1 'polypeptide(L)'
;MKPRFPASLATLLLAAPAAFAHPGHDPLDHGLRHWATSPDHVAWAALSGLGLLMLGRLAGQPRWRRACAVAGAGLLAGALALANGRA
;
A
#
# COMPACT_ATOMS: atom_id res chain seq x y z
N MET A 1 5.86 -23.64 -14.51
CA MET A 1 6.21 -23.05 -13.21
C MET A 1 5.15 -22.02 -12.83
N LYS A 2 4.48 -22.16 -11.67
CA LYS A 2 3.46 -21.18 -11.23
C LYS A 2 4.16 -19.86 -10.87
N PRO A 3 3.70 -18.70 -11.36
CA PRO A 3 4.38 -17.44 -11.09
C PRO A 3 4.29 -17.10 -9.60
N ARG A 4 5.41 -17.20 -8.90
CA ARG A 4 5.62 -16.68 -7.53
C ARG A 4 5.84 -15.15 -7.53
N PHE A 5 6.08 -14.59 -8.72
CA PHE A 5 6.38 -13.20 -8.99
C PHE A 5 5.39 -12.17 -8.42
N PRO A 6 4.06 -12.33 -8.54
CA PRO A 6 3.12 -11.31 -8.07
C PRO A 6 3.04 -11.24 -6.54
N ALA A 7 3.28 -12.35 -5.83
CA ALA A 7 3.28 -12.36 -4.37
C ALA A 7 4.51 -11.64 -3.81
N SER A 8 5.70 -11.94 -4.33
CA SER A 8 6.94 -11.27 -3.93
C SER A 8 6.91 -9.77 -4.19
N LEU A 9 6.35 -9.35 -5.34
CA LEU A 9 6.23 -7.94 -5.70
C LEU A 9 5.17 -7.22 -4.86
N ALA A 10 4.05 -7.86 -4.55
CA ALA A 10 3.05 -7.32 -3.62
C ALA A 10 3.64 -7.14 -2.21
N THR A 11 4.39 -8.11 -1.71
CA THR A 11 5.10 -8.00 -0.43
C THR A 11 6.13 -6.87 -0.47
N LEU A 12 6.87 -6.69 -1.57
CA LEU A 12 7.85 -5.62 -1.70
C LEU A 12 7.18 -4.23 -1.69
N LEU A 13 6.06 -4.09 -2.41
CA LEU A 13 5.28 -2.84 -2.47
C LEU A 13 4.58 -2.49 -1.17
N LEU A 14 4.32 -3.48 -0.30
CA LEU A 14 3.76 -3.29 1.03
C LEU A 14 4.86 -3.05 2.09
N ALA A 15 6.05 -3.63 1.92
CA ALA A 15 7.17 -3.49 2.86
C ALA A 15 8.02 -2.23 2.63
N ALA A 16 8.16 -1.78 1.38
CA ALA A 16 8.94 -0.59 1.04
C ALA A 16 8.49 0.70 1.76
N PRO A 17 7.18 0.99 1.93
CA PRO A 17 6.71 2.12 2.73
C PRO A 17 7.27 2.14 4.16
N ALA A 18 7.31 0.99 4.82
CA ALA A 18 7.78 0.89 6.20
C ALA A 18 9.29 1.15 6.31
N ALA A 19 10.08 0.72 5.32
CA ALA A 19 11.52 0.91 5.30
C ALA A 19 11.95 2.34 4.92
N PHE A 20 11.19 3.04 4.07
CA PHE A 20 11.55 4.38 3.59
C PHE A 20 10.96 5.53 4.40
N ALA A 21 9.77 5.36 4.98
CA ALA A 21 9.15 6.44 5.75
C ALA A 21 9.84 6.65 7.12
N HIS A 22 10.51 5.62 7.65
CA HIS A 22 11.06 5.63 9.01
C HIS A 22 12.41 4.89 9.10
N PRO A 23 13.50 5.43 8.53
CA PRO A 23 14.82 4.83 8.70
C PRO A 23 15.26 4.92 10.18
N GLY A 24 15.28 3.77 10.86
CA GLY A 24 15.90 3.63 12.19
C GLY A 24 14.98 3.77 13.40
N HIS A 25 13.65 3.79 13.24
CA HIS A 25 12.71 3.84 14.36
C HIS A 25 11.39 3.13 14.00
N ASP A 26 10.61 2.72 15.01
CA ASP A 26 9.37 2.00 14.80
C ASP A 26 8.28 2.89 14.15
N PRO A 27 7.36 2.33 13.35
CA PRO A 27 6.31 3.09 12.67
C PRO A 27 5.33 3.83 13.59
N LEU A 28 5.37 3.52 14.89
CA LEU A 28 4.51 4.12 15.91
C LEU A 28 5.27 5.04 16.86
N ASP A 29 6.58 5.25 16.68
CA ASP A 29 7.39 6.08 17.57
C ASP A 29 6.97 7.56 17.53
N HIS A 30 6.46 8.03 16.39
CA HIS A 30 5.86 9.38 16.26
C HIS A 30 4.35 9.41 16.56
N GLY A 31 3.80 8.29 17.02
CA GLY A 31 2.39 8.08 17.32
C GLY A 31 1.51 7.85 16.09
N LEU A 32 0.35 7.24 16.32
CA LEU A 32 -0.65 6.94 15.29
C LEU A 32 -1.13 8.18 14.52
N ARG A 33 -1.11 9.35 15.18
CA ARG A 33 -1.48 10.62 14.54
C ARG A 33 -0.49 10.97 13.43
N HIS A 34 0.81 10.88 13.68
CA HIS A 34 1.82 11.10 12.64
C HIS A 34 1.65 10.13 11.49
N TRP A 35 1.40 8.85 11.79
CA TRP A 35 1.14 7.85 10.77
C TRP A 35 -0.03 8.23 9.85
N ALA A 36 -1.13 8.70 10.44
CA ALA A 36 -2.32 9.13 9.70
C ALA A 36 -2.15 10.49 8.98
N THR A 37 -1.38 11.42 9.56
CA THR A 37 -1.30 12.81 9.09
C THR A 37 0.01 13.19 8.38
N SER A 38 0.98 12.29 8.25
CA SER A 38 2.18 12.55 7.44
C SER A 38 1.90 12.42 5.94
N PRO A 39 2.25 13.42 5.11
CA PRO A 39 2.14 13.34 3.65
C PRO A 39 2.79 12.09 3.06
N ASP A 40 3.88 11.62 3.66
CA ASP A 40 4.63 10.46 3.16
C ASP A 40 3.82 9.17 3.27
N HIS A 41 3.10 8.95 4.37
CA HIS A 41 2.25 7.76 4.53
C HIS A 41 1.06 7.76 3.58
N VAL A 42 0.49 8.94 3.31
CA VAL A 42 -0.59 9.08 2.33
C VAL A 42 -0.08 8.79 0.91
N ALA A 43 1.08 9.35 0.55
CA ALA A 43 1.70 9.08 -0.74
C ALA A 43 2.02 7.59 -0.91
N TRP A 44 2.60 6.95 0.11
CA TRP A 44 2.89 5.53 0.08
C TRP A 44 1.63 4.65 0.01
N ALA A 45 0.61 4.95 0.80
CA ALA A 45 -0.67 4.24 0.73
C ALA A 45 -1.27 4.32 -0.69
N ALA A 46 -1.20 5.50 -1.32
CA ALA A 46 -1.68 5.69 -2.68
C ALA A 46 -0.85 4.89 -3.71
N LEU A 47 0.48 4.92 -3.60
CA LEU A 47 1.39 4.19 -4.48
C LEU A 47 1.24 2.67 -4.35
N SER A 48 1.16 2.15 -3.12
CA SER A 48 0.91 0.73 -2.86
C SER A 48 -0.47 0.31 -3.38
N GLY A 49 -1.49 1.16 -3.23
CA GLY A 49 -2.82 0.94 -3.79
C GLY A 49 -2.82 0.82 -5.32
N LEU A 50 -2.15 1.75 -6.00
CA LEU A 50 -1.98 1.74 -7.45
C LEU A 50 -1.19 0.52 -7.93
N GLY A 51 -0.10 0.19 -7.23
CA GLY A 51 0.73 -0.98 -7.52
C GLY A 51 -0.05 -2.30 -7.42
N LEU A 52 -0.89 -2.46 -6.40
CA LEU A 52 -1.78 -3.62 -6.28
C LEU A 52 -2.79 -3.68 -7.43
N LEU A 53 -3.39 -2.57 -7.85
CA LEU A 53 -4.29 -2.56 -9.01
C LEU A 53 -3.58 -3.01 -10.28
N MET A 54 -2.33 -2.56 -10.51
CA MET A 54 -1.54 -2.99 -11.66
C MET A 54 -1.17 -4.48 -11.58
N LEU A 55 -0.75 -4.96 -10.41
CA LEU A 55 -0.48 -6.39 -10.16
C LEU A 55 -1.71 -7.26 -10.40
N GLY A 56 -2.88 -6.78 -9.98
CA GLY A 56 -4.16 -7.43 -10.23
C GLY A 56 -4.50 -7.54 -11.72
N ARG A 57 -3.97 -6.67 -12.60
CA ARG A 57 -4.13 -6.81 -14.06
C ARG A 57 -3.21 -7.88 -14.65
N LEU A 58 -2.06 -8.11 -14.03
CA LEU A 58 -1.07 -9.11 -14.46
C LEU A 58 -1.35 -10.51 -13.87
N ALA A 59 -2.24 -10.62 -12.88
CA ALA A 59 -2.56 -11.88 -12.24
C ALA A 59 -3.41 -12.78 -13.16
N GLY A 60 -2.88 -13.97 -13.51
CA GLY A 60 -3.60 -14.93 -14.37
C GLY A 60 -4.80 -15.62 -13.72
N GLN A 61 -4.94 -15.62 -12.39
CA GLN A 61 -6.07 -16.26 -11.70
C GLN A 61 -7.09 -15.22 -11.23
N PRO A 62 -8.40 -15.42 -11.48
CA PRO A 62 -9.46 -14.46 -11.12
C PRO A 62 -9.48 -14.07 -9.63
N ARG A 63 -9.22 -15.03 -8.73
CA ARG A 63 -9.16 -14.77 -7.29
C ARG A 63 -8.09 -13.76 -6.90
N TRP A 64 -6.90 -13.85 -7.51
CA TRP A 64 -5.79 -12.93 -7.23
C TRP A 64 -6.05 -11.56 -7.82
N ARG A 65 -6.64 -11.50 -9.03
CA ARG A 65 -7.09 -10.23 -9.63
C ARG A 65 -8.04 -9.48 -8.70
N ARG A 66 -9.06 -10.18 -8.17
CA ARG A 66 -10.04 -9.60 -7.24
C ARG A 66 -9.40 -9.17 -5.92
N ALA A 67 -8.56 -10.02 -5.31
CA ALA A 67 -7.87 -9.69 -4.06
C ALA A 67 -7.01 -8.42 -4.22
N CYS A 68 -6.20 -8.34 -5.27
CA CYS A 68 -5.40 -7.16 -5.59
C CYS A 68 -6.26 -5.93 -5.89
N ALA A 69 -7.39 -6.10 -6.58
CA ALA A 69 -8.29 -4.99 -6.88
C ALA A 69 -8.95 -4.41 -5.63
N VAL A 70 -9.46 -5.27 -4.74
CA VAL A 70 -10.10 -4.86 -3.49
C VAL A 70 -9.07 -4.21 -2.56
N ALA A 71 -7.91 -4.85 -2.38
CA ALA A 71 -6.84 -4.30 -1.53
C ALA A 71 -6.32 -2.96 -2.08
N GLY A 72 -6.10 -2.87 -3.39
CA GLY A 72 -5.64 -1.65 -4.06
C GLY A 72 -6.65 -0.50 -3.95
N ALA A 73 -7.94 -0.78 -4.18
CA ALA A 73 -9.01 0.20 -4.01
C ALA A 73 -9.15 0.65 -2.55
N GLY A 74 -9.05 -0.28 -1.59
CA GLY A 74 -9.08 0.04 -0.16
C GLY A 74 -7.95 0.97 0.28
N LEU A 75 -6.73 0.74 -0.19
CA LEU A 75 -5.59 1.62 0.09
C LEU A 75 -5.76 3.02 -0.50
N LEU A 76 -6.24 3.12 -1.75
CA LEU A 76 -6.52 4.43 -2.36
C LEU A 76 -7.64 5.18 -1.63
N ALA A 77 -8.72 4.50 -1.26
CA ALA A 77 -9.80 5.08 -0.48
C ALA A 77 -9.30 5.56 0.90
N GLY A 78 -8.47 4.75 1.57
CA GLY A 78 -7.82 5.13 2.82
C GLY A 78 -6.91 6.35 2.66
N ALA A 79 -6.08 6.38 1.62
CA ALA A 79 -5.21 7.52 1.32
C ALA A 79 -6.02 8.81 1.07
N LEU A 80 -7.12 8.73 0.32
CA LEU A 80 -8.03 9.86 0.08
C LEU A 80 -8.71 10.33 1.38
N ALA A 81 -9.18 9.40 2.21
CA ALA A 81 -9.77 9.73 3.50
C ALA A 81 -8.76 10.44 4.42
N LEU A 82 -7.53 9.94 4.48
CA LEU A 82 -6.44 10.55 5.26
C LEU A 82 -5.99 11.90 4.70
N ALA A 83 -6.03 12.10 3.38
CA ALA A 83 -5.73 13.37 2.74
C ALA A 83 -6.80 14.44 3.05
N ASN A 84 -8.08 14.04 2.99
CA ASN A 84 -9.21 14.95 3.21
C ASN A 84 -9.49 15.22 4.71
N GLY A 85 -9.17 14.29 5.60
CA GLY A 85 -9.30 14.47 7.06
C GLY A 85 -8.26 15.39 7.70
N ARG A 86 -7.40 16.03 6.89
CA ARG A 86 -6.42 17.05 7.31
C ARG A 86 -6.93 18.48 7.16
N ALA A 87 -8.15 18.66 6.66
CA ALA A 87 -8.82 19.96 6.55
C ALA A 87 -9.38 20.44 7.90
#